data_AF-A0A2H0RBD9-F1
#
_entry.id   AF-A0A2H0RBD9-F1
#
_cell.length_a   1.000
_cell.length_b   1.000
_cell.length_c   1.000
_cell.angle_alpha   90.00
_cell.angle_beta   90.00
_cell.angle_gamma   90.00
#
_symmetry.space_group_name_H-M   'P 1'
#
loop_
_entity.id
_entity.type
_entity.pdbx_description
1 polymer ?
#
loop_
_entity_poly.entity_id
_entity_poly.type
_entity_poly.pdbx_seq_one_letter_code
_entity_poly.pdbx_strand_id
1 'polypeptide(L)'
;MLPLAAESAIIQIPGFAPDLQAVTLKTWDTYAGTVTNTQTNYPVSNGSISIPVSNLTTDMAFQIINPNAPTPTPSPTPTLIGDLNGDLTVNIQDIIILINEIFTPSGVQGSDINSDGKVDILDVISLINLIFS
;
A
#
# COMPACT_ATOMS: atom_id res chain seq x y z
N MET A 1 19.03 -46.06 2.43
CA MET A 1 18.47 -44.89 3.12
C MET A 1 16.99 -45.18 3.34
N LEU A 2 16.50 -45.15 4.58
CA LEU A 2 15.06 -45.25 4.85
C LEU A 2 14.40 -43.95 4.37
N PRO A 3 13.23 -43.99 3.71
CA PRO A 3 12.51 -42.76 3.37
C PRO A 3 12.18 -42.02 4.67
N LEU A 4 12.40 -40.70 4.68
CA LEU A 4 12.02 -39.82 5.78
C LEU A 4 10.51 -39.99 6.01
N ALA A 5 10.11 -40.44 7.20
CA ALA A 5 8.69 -40.58 7.51
C ALA A 5 8.04 -39.20 7.42
N ALA A 6 6.86 -39.14 6.79
CA ALA A 6 6.10 -37.90 6.72
C ALA A 6 5.72 -37.44 8.13
N GLU A 7 6.40 -36.40 8.60
CA GLU A 7 6.11 -35.81 9.90
C GLU A 7 4.81 -35.00 9.81
N SER A 8 3.94 -35.19 10.80
CA SER A 8 2.69 -34.42 10.94
C SER A 8 2.73 -33.66 12.24
N ALA A 9 2.40 -32.37 12.20
CA ALA A 9 2.42 -31.46 13.33
C ALA A 9 1.24 -30.48 13.27
N ILE A 10 0.97 -29.80 14.38
CA ILE A 10 0.01 -28.69 14.42
C ILE A 10 0.78 -27.44 14.84
N ILE A 11 0.71 -26.40 14.01
CA ILE A 11 1.25 -25.08 14.35
C ILE A 11 0.14 -24.27 15.03
N GLN A 12 0.43 -23.70 16.20
CA GLN A 12 -0.46 -22.80 16.92
C GLN A 12 0.02 -21.36 16.78
N ILE A 13 -0.82 -20.48 16.25
CA ILE A 13 -0.52 -19.06 16.09
C ILE A 13 -1.46 -18.26 17.00
N PRO A 14 -0.99 -17.74 18.14
CA PRO A 14 -1.80 -16.93 19.05
C PRO A 14 -1.97 -15.48 18.55
N GLY A 15 -2.82 -14.70 19.23
CA GLY A 15 -2.93 -13.25 19.06
C GLY A 15 -4.18 -12.76 18.31
N PHE A 16 -5.12 -13.64 18.04
CA PHE A 16 -6.41 -13.30 17.42
C PHE A 16 -7.49 -13.07 18.48
N ALA A 17 -8.51 -12.29 18.13
CA ALA A 17 -9.69 -12.14 18.98
C ALA A 17 -10.41 -13.50 19.12
N PRO A 18 -10.67 -14.01 20.34
CA PRO A 18 -11.31 -15.30 20.55
C PRO A 18 -12.71 -15.36 19.94
N ASP A 19 -13.09 -16.50 19.33
CA ASP A 19 -14.45 -16.98 19.01
C ASP A 19 -15.42 -16.00 18.29
N LEU A 20 -14.96 -14.84 17.84
CA LEU A 20 -15.84 -13.77 17.36
C LEU A 20 -15.53 -13.29 15.94
N GLN A 21 -14.39 -13.69 15.36
CA GLN A 21 -14.02 -13.27 14.00
C GLN A 21 -13.45 -14.41 13.17
N ALA A 22 -14.14 -14.73 12.07
CA ALA A 22 -13.62 -15.63 11.07
C ALA A 22 -12.44 -14.96 10.33
N VAL A 23 -11.35 -15.70 10.16
CA VAL A 23 -10.25 -15.33 9.26
C VAL A 23 -10.23 -16.27 8.07
N THR A 24 -9.69 -15.80 6.94
CA THR A 24 -9.40 -16.69 5.82
C THR A 24 -7.96 -17.15 5.90
N LEU A 25 -7.76 -18.47 5.94
CA LEU A 25 -6.46 -19.12 5.82
C LEU A 25 -6.29 -19.61 4.38
N LYS A 26 -5.24 -19.14 3.70
CA LYS A 26 -4.78 -19.72 2.43
C LYS A 26 -3.46 -20.43 2.67
N THR A 27 -3.28 -21.59 2.05
CA THR A 27 -2.00 -22.31 2.03
C THR A 27 -1.58 -22.58 0.61
N TRP A 28 -0.28 -22.54 0.33
CA TRP A 28 0.29 -22.90 -0.97
C TRP A 28 1.63 -23.59 -0.82
N ASP A 29 1.92 -24.46 -1.77
CA ASP A 29 3.27 -24.96 -2.03
C ASP A 29 4.07 -23.82 -2.68
N THR A 30 5.19 -23.41 -2.08
CA THR A 30 6.00 -22.29 -2.59
C THR A 30 6.89 -22.69 -3.76
N TYR A 31 7.16 -23.98 -3.96
CA TYR A 31 7.85 -24.51 -5.12
C TYR A 31 6.93 -24.51 -6.36
N ALA A 32 5.68 -24.94 -6.21
CA ALA A 32 4.70 -24.91 -7.30
C ALA A 32 4.07 -23.52 -7.50
N GLY A 33 4.08 -22.67 -6.48
CA GLY A 33 3.48 -21.33 -6.51
C GLY A 33 1.94 -21.33 -6.52
N THR A 34 1.30 -22.47 -6.26
CA THR A 34 -0.15 -22.66 -6.37
C THR A 34 -0.82 -22.79 -5.01
N VAL A 35 -1.92 -22.05 -4.81
CA VAL A 35 -2.79 -22.21 -3.64
C VAL A 35 -3.37 -23.62 -3.61
N THR A 36 -3.01 -24.35 -2.57
CA THR A 36 -3.42 -25.75 -2.34
C THR A 36 -4.68 -25.84 -1.48
N ASN A 37 -4.95 -24.84 -0.63
CA ASN A 37 -6.15 -24.78 0.19
C ASN A 37 -6.56 -23.33 0.50
N THR A 38 -7.86 -23.09 0.63
CA THR A 38 -8.44 -21.86 1.18
C THR A 38 -9.58 -22.25 2.10
N GLN A 39 -9.46 -21.93 3.39
CA GLN A 39 -10.43 -22.29 4.42
C GLN A 39 -10.77 -21.07 5.29
N THR A 40 -12.02 -21.01 5.74
CA THR A 40 -12.45 -20.06 6.77
C THR A 40 -12.23 -20.70 8.14
N ASN A 41 -11.40 -20.07 8.98
CA ASN A 41 -11.08 -20.56 10.31
C ASN A 41 -11.59 -19.60 11.38
N TYR A 42 -12.06 -20.18 12.48
CA TYR A 42 -12.37 -19.44 13.70
C TYR A 42 -11.19 -19.62 14.65
N PRO A 43 -10.58 -18.52 15.16
CA PRO A 43 -9.68 -18.61 16.29
C PRO A 43 -10.42 -19.29 17.43
N VAL A 44 -9.79 -20.30 18.05
CA VAL A 44 -10.36 -20.97 19.21
C VAL A 44 -10.46 -20.01 20.41
N SER A 45 -11.12 -20.43 21.49
CA SER A 45 -11.38 -19.60 22.68
C SER A 45 -10.17 -18.97 23.36
N ASN A 46 -8.95 -19.43 23.06
CA ASN A 46 -7.70 -18.83 23.53
C ASN A 46 -7.08 -17.82 22.54
N GLY A 47 -7.79 -17.46 21.47
CA GLY A 47 -7.31 -16.54 20.44
C GLY A 47 -6.23 -17.12 19.52
N SER A 48 -6.12 -18.45 19.43
CA SER A 48 -5.14 -19.12 18.56
C SER A 48 -5.78 -19.75 17.34
N ILE A 49 -5.02 -19.80 16.24
CA ILE A 49 -5.36 -20.56 15.06
C ILE A 49 -4.48 -21.80 15.02
N SER A 50 -5.10 -22.96 14.79
CA SER A 50 -4.42 -24.23 14.58
C SER A 50 -4.28 -24.54 13.09
N ILE A 51 -3.07 -24.80 12.63
CA ILE A 51 -2.77 -25.17 11.25
C ILE A 51 -2.23 -26.61 11.26
N PRO A 52 -2.99 -27.61 10.76
CA PRO A 52 -2.47 -28.95 10.59
C PRO A 52 -1.48 -28.97 9.42
N VAL A 53 -0.33 -29.58 9.66
CA VAL A 53 0.74 -29.76 8.69
C VAL A 53 1.00 -31.25 8.59
N SER A 54 0.92 -31.82 7.39
CA SER A 54 1.11 -33.26 7.16
C SER A 54 1.83 -33.49 5.84
N ASN A 55 2.74 -34.48 5.80
CA ASN A 55 3.41 -34.91 4.58
C ASN A 55 4.19 -33.78 3.86
N LEU A 56 4.88 -32.91 4.60
CA LEU A 56 5.74 -31.89 4.00
C LEU A 56 6.88 -32.56 3.21
N THR A 57 6.78 -32.47 1.89
CA THR A 57 7.82 -32.91 0.95
C THR A 57 8.42 -31.73 0.19
N THR A 58 7.78 -30.57 0.29
CA THR A 58 8.16 -29.27 -0.29
C THR A 58 7.91 -28.16 0.74
N ASP A 59 8.42 -26.97 0.43
CA ASP A 59 8.18 -25.77 1.22
C ASP A 59 6.70 -25.33 1.13
N MET A 60 6.15 -24.88 2.25
CA MET A 60 4.75 -24.44 2.36
C MET A 60 4.66 -23.05 2.97
N ALA A 61 3.77 -22.21 2.44
CA ALA A 61 3.45 -20.90 2.99
C ALA A 61 1.97 -20.80 3.34
N PHE A 62 1.66 -19.90 4.29
CA PHE A 62 0.31 -19.60 4.72
C PHE A 62 0.05 -18.08 4.74
N GLN A 63 -1.16 -17.68 4.36
CA GLN A 63 -1.68 -16.31 4.49
C GLN A 63 -2.89 -16.34 5.40
N ILE A 64 -2.88 -15.50 6.42
CA ILE A 64 -4.04 -15.25 7.28
C ILE A 64 -4.60 -13.88 6.91
N ILE A 65 -5.87 -13.85 6.52
CA ILE A 65 -6.56 -12.63 6.12
C ILE A 65 -7.60 -12.32 7.19
N ASN A 66 -7.38 -11.23 7.91
CA ASN A 66 -8.41 -10.64 8.77
C ASN A 66 -9.32 -9.76 7.89
N PRO A 67 -10.62 -10.09 7.71
CA PRO A 67 -11.53 -9.30 6.90
C PRO A 67 -11.76 -7.88 7.44
N ASN A 68 -11.43 -7.64 8.71
CA ASN A 68 -11.57 -6.36 9.39
C ASN A 68 -10.23 -5.66 9.64
N ALA A 69 -9.14 -6.10 9.00
CA ALA A 69 -7.88 -5.38 9.08
C ALA A 69 -8.12 -3.93 8.59
N PRO A 70 -7.63 -2.90 9.33
CA PRO A 70 -7.75 -1.53 8.86
C PRO A 70 -7.10 -1.44 7.49
N THR A 71 -7.82 -0.90 6.51
CA THR A 71 -7.22 -0.55 5.23
C THR A 71 -6.09 0.45 5.53
N PRO A 72 -4.88 0.27 4.96
CA PRO A 72 -3.85 1.27 5.14
C PRO A 72 -4.43 2.62 4.69
N THR A 73 -4.44 3.60 5.59
CA THR A 73 -4.79 4.97 5.23
C THR A 73 -3.83 5.38 4.13
N PRO A 74 -4.30 5.89 2.97
CA PRO A 74 -3.38 6.40 1.97
C PRO A 74 -2.48 7.44 2.66
N SER A 75 -1.16 7.22 2.59
CA SER A 75 -0.22 8.25 3.02
C SER A 75 -0.54 9.50 2.19
N PRO A 76 -0.62 10.70 2.80
CA PRO A 76 -0.77 11.91 2.02
C PRO A 76 0.34 11.93 0.97
N THR A 77 -0.04 12.06 -0.30
CA THR A 77 0.94 12.32 -1.37
C THR A 77 1.64 13.62 -1.01
N PRO A 78 2.98 13.64 -0.91
CA PRO A 78 3.69 14.89 -0.67
C PRO A 78 3.35 15.87 -1.80
N THR A 79 2.71 16.98 -1.46
CA THR A 79 2.49 18.10 -2.39
C THR A 79 3.74 18.97 -2.37
N LEU A 80 4.47 18.98 -3.48
CA LEU A 80 5.60 19.88 -3.68
C LEU A 80 5.06 21.22 -4.20
N ILE A 81 5.36 22.32 -3.52
CA ILE A 81 4.96 23.65 -3.97
C ILE A 81 5.56 23.87 -5.37
N GLY A 82 4.75 24.31 -6.33
CA GLY A 82 5.19 24.56 -7.69
C GLY A 82 5.21 23.34 -8.62
N ASP A 83 4.89 22.13 -8.15
CA ASP A 83 4.66 20.95 -9.00
C ASP A 83 3.21 20.99 -9.52
N LEU A 84 3.03 21.59 -10.69
CA LEU A 84 1.71 21.85 -11.28
C LEU A 84 1.24 20.72 -12.20
N ASN A 85 2.12 19.79 -12.57
CA ASN A 85 1.76 18.59 -13.37
C ASN A 85 1.68 17.30 -12.52
N GLY A 86 2.08 17.33 -11.26
CA GLY A 86 2.04 16.20 -10.33
C GLY A 86 3.09 15.13 -10.59
N ASP A 87 4.21 15.49 -11.25
CA ASP A 87 5.30 14.56 -11.58
C ASP A 87 6.40 14.48 -10.50
N LEU A 88 6.20 15.20 -9.38
CA LEU A 88 7.12 15.31 -8.24
C LEU A 88 8.42 16.06 -8.54
N THR A 89 8.48 16.85 -9.63
CA THR A 89 9.65 17.65 -10.02
C THR A 89 9.26 19.08 -10.40
N VAL A 90 9.74 20.07 -9.65
CA VAL A 90 9.53 21.48 -10.02
C VAL A 90 10.56 21.91 -11.06
N ASN A 91 10.13 22.20 -12.28
CA ASN A 91 11.00 22.59 -13.39
C ASN A 91 10.32 23.52 -14.41
N ILE A 92 10.94 23.68 -15.58
CA ILE A 92 10.43 24.56 -16.65
C ILE A 92 9.05 24.15 -17.17
N GLN A 93 8.64 22.89 -17.03
CA GLN A 93 7.30 22.45 -17.42
C GLN A 93 6.21 23.09 -16.55
N ASP A 94 6.44 23.23 -15.24
CA ASP A 94 5.53 23.91 -14.34
C ASP A 94 5.41 25.40 -14.67
N ILE A 95 6.51 26.04 -15.07
CA ILE A 95 6.49 27.42 -15.56
C ILE A 95 5.59 27.54 -16.79
N ILE A 96 5.68 26.60 -17.74
CA ILE A 96 4.84 26.62 -18.94
C ILE A 96 3.36 26.45 -18.57
N ILE A 97 3.06 25.56 -17.62
CA ILE A 97 1.69 25.37 -17.12
C ILE A 97 1.16 26.64 -16.46
N LEU A 98 1.96 27.28 -15.60
CA LEU A 98 1.58 28.51 -14.92
C LEU A 98 1.34 29.66 -15.92
N ILE A 99 2.19 29.80 -16.94
CA ILE A 99 1.98 30.80 -18.00
C ILE A 99 0.68 30.52 -18.76
N ASN A 100 0.40 29.26 -19.07
CA ASN A 100 -0.86 28.89 -19.73
C ASN A 100 -2.07 29.17 -18.82
N GLU A 101 -1.95 28.94 -17.52
CA GLU A 101 -3.01 29.26 -16.55
C GLU A 101 -3.28 30.77 -16.47
N ILE A 102 -2.25 31.61 -16.58
CA ILE A 102 -2.40 33.08 -16.60
C ILE A 102 -3.18 33.54 -17.85
N PHE A 103 -2.85 33.00 -19.03
CA PHE A 103 -3.46 33.43 -20.29
C PHE A 103 -4.79 32.73 -20.61
N THR A 104 -4.93 31.49 -20.17
CA THR A 104 -6.10 30.63 -20.38
C THR A 104 -6.44 29.91 -19.08
N PRO A 105 -7.06 30.60 -18.11
CA PRO A 105 -7.35 30.03 -16.80
C PRO A 105 -8.22 28.78 -16.91
N SER A 106 -7.71 27.68 -16.35
CA SER A 106 -8.35 26.37 -16.31
C SER A 106 -8.58 25.87 -14.88
N GLY A 107 -8.11 26.62 -13.88
CA GLY A 107 -8.22 26.29 -12.47
C GLY A 107 -7.13 25.35 -11.98
N VAL A 108 -5.91 25.47 -12.51
CA VAL A 108 -4.77 24.68 -12.02
C VAL A 108 -4.57 24.95 -10.52
N GLN A 109 -4.58 23.88 -9.73
CA GLN A 109 -4.44 23.99 -8.28
C GLN A 109 -3.00 24.37 -7.93
N GLY A 110 -2.84 25.32 -7.01
CA GLY A 110 -1.51 25.76 -6.56
C GLY A 110 -0.83 26.77 -7.48
N SER A 111 -1.53 27.35 -8.47
CA SER A 111 -0.98 28.38 -9.36
C SER A 111 -0.74 29.75 -8.69
N ASP A 112 -1.34 30.01 -7.54
CA ASP A 112 -1.03 31.17 -6.67
C ASP A 112 0.20 30.81 -5.81
N ILE A 113 1.38 30.89 -6.42
CA ILE A 113 2.66 30.46 -5.86
C ILE A 113 3.09 31.39 -4.73
N ASN A 114 2.79 32.69 -4.85
CA ASN A 114 3.17 33.69 -3.83
C ASN A 114 2.08 33.87 -2.74
N SER A 115 0.93 33.23 -2.89
CA SER A 115 -0.22 33.28 -1.96
C SER A 115 -0.80 34.69 -1.77
N ASP A 116 -0.79 35.52 -2.80
CA ASP A 116 -1.36 36.88 -2.76
C ASP A 116 -2.84 36.94 -3.18
N GLY A 117 -3.41 35.80 -3.56
CA GLY A 117 -4.80 35.65 -3.96
C GLY A 117 -5.06 35.93 -5.45
N LYS A 118 -4.01 36.12 -6.25
CA LYS A 118 -4.07 36.24 -7.71
C LYS A 118 -3.19 35.17 -8.35
N VAL A 119 -3.47 34.91 -9.63
CA VAL A 119 -2.60 34.10 -10.48
C VAL A 119 -2.11 35.01 -11.60
N ASP A 120 -0.90 35.54 -11.44
CA ASP A 120 -0.29 36.48 -12.36
C ASP A 120 1.24 36.29 -12.52
N ILE A 121 1.90 37.25 -13.17
CA ILE A 121 3.33 37.14 -13.48
C ILE A 121 4.22 37.07 -12.23
N LEU A 122 3.75 37.53 -11.06
CA LEU A 122 4.47 37.43 -9.80
C LEU A 122 4.59 35.98 -9.32
N ASP A 123 3.63 35.11 -9.66
CA ASP A 123 3.71 33.68 -9.39
C ASP A 123 4.79 33.01 -10.22
N VAL A 124 4.93 33.40 -11.49
CA VAL A 124 6.00 32.91 -12.38
C VAL A 124 7.38 33.27 -11.84
N ILE A 125 7.54 34.52 -11.37
CA ILE A 125 8.80 34.96 -10.74
C ILE A 125 9.09 34.13 -9.49
N SER A 126 8.06 33.87 -8.67
CA SER A 126 8.19 33.09 -7.44
C SER A 126 8.57 31.63 -7.73
N LEU A 127 7.98 31.03 -8.77
CA LEU A 127 8.30 29.68 -9.23
C LEU A 127 9.73 29.57 -9.79
N ILE A 128 10.18 30.58 -10.55
CA ILE A 128 11.57 30.65 -11.01
C ILE A 128 12.53 30.69 -9.82
N ASN A 129 12.24 31.52 -8.80
CA ASN A 129 13.07 31.58 -7.60
C ASN A 129 13.14 30.24 -6.87
N LEU A 130 12.03 29.49 -6.83
CA LEU A 130 12.00 28.14 -6.24
C LEU A 130 12.86 27.13 -7.00
N ILE A 131 12.91 27.22 -8.33
CA ILE A 131 13.71 26.32 -9.18
C ILE A 131 15.21 26.56 -9.03
N PHE A 132 15.62 27.81 -8.76
CA PHE A 132 17.02 28.23 -8.72
C PHE A 132 17.58 28.54 -7.32
N SER A 133 16.82 28.28 -6.25
CA SER A 133 17.24 28.49 -4.84
C SER A 133 18.21 27.43 -4.32
#